data_AF-A0A9W8UB61-F1
#
_entry.id   AF-A0A9W8UB61-F1
#
_cell.length_a   1.000
_cell.length_b   1.000
_cell.length_c   1.000
_cell.angle_alpha   90.00
_cell.angle_beta   90.00
_cell.angle_gamma   90.00
#
_symmetry.space_group_name_H-M   'P 1'
#
loop_
_entity.id
_entity.type
_entity.pdbx_description
1 polymer ?
#
loop_
_entity_poly.entity_id
_entity_poly.type
_entity_poly.pdbx_seq_one_letter_code
_entity_poly.pdbx_strand_id
1 'polypeptide(L)'
;MAAMLDRKQFDKDHLKNSLPPMKPFNITYHGQRIERITNVWLDIHDKEQFVQNIAMYTNEKTNVPAIGKQKGPALIYISAGAWFTHPVISGLRANVTSPWEERYELYKNHVISLNNLIGDNTPDHDPFTAPMDPYDGFGNQILYAPPAGPRYLGDEPIRKEDRSRRADEVIEMQQWLHDNEDKMSIPLMWSIPGLVVDQDKIWRDPLKTGFHVKFHVAQLRADILFNMRCNAKLDRMKSYPYSRTCCTDYGIKPFTQLAAVYLGIMYLLVCILCEGLDLVAARPRDEPRWRIFNMRAGCFVLALLMCYYADRTQMMAKGSKLWQMKDFVALSLTWIAVFIFTIRRSDSVEDSSSKHLDKDLPLLSRSDSVRDSADQPFLP
;
A
#
# COMPACT_ATOMS: atom_id res chain seq x y z
N MET A 1 -3.00 12.64 -16.77
CA MET A 1 -3.25 13.85 -15.94
C MET A 1 -4.43 14.68 -16.46
N ALA A 2 -4.40 15.34 -17.64
CA ALA A 2 -5.48 16.24 -18.12
C ALA A 2 -6.95 15.78 -17.93
N ALA A 3 -7.36 14.54 -18.26
CA ALA A 3 -8.74 14.07 -18.01
C ALA A 3 -9.10 13.86 -16.53
N MET A 4 -8.10 13.64 -15.68
CA MET A 4 -8.28 13.64 -14.22
C MET A 4 -8.31 15.05 -13.65
N LEU A 5 -7.99 16.08 -14.44
CA LEU A 5 -7.91 17.46 -13.98
C LEU A 5 -9.11 18.27 -14.45
N ASP A 6 -9.55 17.99 -15.68
CA ASP A 6 -10.80 18.48 -16.24
C ASP A 6 -11.25 17.50 -17.33
N ARG A 7 -12.17 16.59 -16.96
CA ARG A 7 -12.69 15.58 -17.88
C ARG A 7 -13.45 16.19 -19.05
N LYS A 8 -14.16 17.31 -18.83
CA LYS A 8 -14.93 17.99 -19.89
C LYS A 8 -14.01 18.67 -20.89
N GLN A 9 -12.98 19.37 -20.41
CA GLN A 9 -11.99 19.99 -21.27
C GLN A 9 -11.15 18.93 -22.00
N PHE A 10 -10.78 17.85 -21.32
CA PHE A 10 -10.12 16.71 -21.94
C PHE A 10 -10.97 16.07 -23.04
N ASP A 11 -12.25 15.78 -22.79
CA ASP A 11 -13.13 15.18 -23.79
C ASP A 11 -13.27 16.12 -25.01
N LYS A 12 -13.34 17.43 -24.78
CA LYS A 12 -13.39 18.45 -25.83
C LYS A 12 -12.08 18.53 -26.64
N ASP A 13 -10.93 18.47 -26.00
CA ASP A 13 -9.61 18.51 -26.64
C ASP A 13 -9.29 17.19 -27.36
N HIS A 14 -9.73 16.07 -26.79
CA HIS A 14 -9.64 14.74 -27.39
C HIS A 14 -10.52 14.61 -28.63
N LEU A 15 -11.74 15.17 -28.60
CA LEU A 15 -12.62 15.24 -29.78
C LEU A 15 -12.05 16.13 -30.89
N LYS A 16 -11.25 17.15 -30.54
CA LYS A 16 -10.64 18.08 -31.51
C LYS A 16 -9.28 17.63 -32.05
N ASN A 17 -8.72 16.49 -31.60
CA ASN A 17 -7.34 16.06 -31.91
C ASN A 17 -6.26 17.13 -31.63
N SER A 18 -6.60 18.20 -30.92
CA SER A 18 -5.70 19.30 -30.62
C SER A 18 -5.23 19.15 -29.17
N LEU A 19 -4.04 18.60 -28.97
CA LEU A 19 -3.36 18.80 -27.70
C LEU A 19 -2.90 20.26 -27.65
N PRO A 20 -3.26 21.04 -26.62
CA PRO A 20 -2.66 22.34 -26.45
C PRO A 20 -1.13 22.17 -26.35
N PRO A 21 -0.35 23.14 -26.87
CA PRO A 21 1.11 23.13 -26.72
C PRO A 21 1.51 22.95 -25.25
N MET A 22 2.65 22.28 -25.00
CA MET A 22 3.18 22.06 -23.65
C MET A 22 3.56 23.40 -23.01
N LYS A 23 2.57 24.11 -22.47
CA LYS A 23 2.77 25.33 -21.69
C LYS A 23 2.83 24.98 -20.21
N PRO A 24 3.60 25.72 -19.40
CA PRO A 24 3.41 25.73 -17.96
C PRO A 24 1.93 25.97 -17.67
N PHE A 25 1.35 25.16 -16.80
CA PHE A 25 -0.01 25.39 -16.34
C PHE A 25 -0.09 25.20 -14.84
N ASN A 26 -0.84 26.12 -14.22
CA ASN A 26 -1.18 26.08 -12.81
C ASN A 26 -2.69 25.87 -12.74
N ILE A 27 -3.11 24.76 -12.15
CA ILE A 27 -4.51 24.42 -11.98
C ILE A 27 -4.77 24.04 -10.53
N THR A 28 -6.01 24.22 -10.09
CA THR A 28 -6.47 23.70 -8.80
C THR A 28 -7.51 22.62 -9.05
N TYR A 29 -7.24 21.40 -8.60
CA TYR A 29 -8.13 20.25 -8.75
C TYR A 29 -8.49 19.69 -7.37
N HIS A 30 -9.78 19.68 -7.03
CA HIS A 30 -10.30 19.29 -5.70
C HIS A 30 -9.52 19.92 -4.53
N GLY A 31 -9.15 21.20 -4.66
CA GLY A 31 -8.39 21.94 -3.64
C GLY A 31 -6.89 21.68 -3.64
N GLN A 32 -6.37 20.86 -4.55
CA GLN A 32 -4.94 20.62 -4.73
C GLN A 32 -4.41 21.46 -5.90
N ARG A 33 -3.36 22.24 -5.65
CA ARG A 33 -2.67 22.98 -6.71
C ARG A 33 -1.69 22.07 -7.44
N ILE A 34 -1.78 22.01 -8.76
CA ILE A 34 -0.86 21.27 -9.61
C ILE A 34 -0.18 22.27 -10.53
N GLU A 35 1.14 22.21 -10.49
CA GLU A 35 2.03 23.06 -11.26
C GLU A 35 2.89 22.18 -12.15
N ARG A 36 2.87 22.46 -13.45
CA ARG A 36 3.76 21.82 -14.41
C ARG A 36 4.82 22.83 -14.85
N ILE A 37 6.07 22.51 -14.57
CA ILE A 37 7.23 23.24 -15.07
C ILE A 37 7.88 22.39 -16.16
N THR A 38 8.20 22.99 -17.31
CA THR A 38 8.78 22.28 -18.46
C THR A 38 10.21 22.70 -18.68
N ASN A 39 11.04 21.81 -19.23
CA ASN A 39 12.37 22.19 -19.73
C ASN A 39 13.27 22.90 -18.70
N VAL A 40 13.17 22.56 -17.40
CA VAL A 40 13.96 23.23 -16.33
C VAL A 40 15.47 23.18 -16.52
N TRP A 41 15.97 22.28 -17.38
CA TRP A 41 17.38 22.17 -17.76
C TRP A 41 17.76 22.91 -19.04
N LEU A 42 16.77 23.37 -19.83
CA LEU A 42 16.97 24.00 -21.14
C LEU A 42 16.47 25.45 -21.20
N ASP A 43 15.52 25.84 -20.34
CA ASP A 43 14.94 27.19 -20.29
C ASP A 43 15.27 27.88 -18.96
N ILE A 44 15.80 29.10 -19.04
CA ILE A 44 16.23 29.91 -17.90
C ILE A 44 15.03 30.42 -17.10
N HIS A 45 13.89 30.71 -17.75
CA HIS A 45 12.73 31.30 -17.08
C HIS A 45 12.02 30.33 -16.14
N ASP A 46 11.91 29.07 -16.55
CA ASP A 46 11.27 28.00 -15.76
C ASP A 46 12.22 27.45 -14.67
N LYS A 47 13.52 27.72 -14.76
CA LYS A 47 14.54 27.28 -13.79
C LYS A 47 14.41 28.00 -12.45
N GLU A 48 14.09 29.29 -12.44
CA GLU A 48 13.95 30.05 -11.20
C GLU A 48 12.78 29.53 -10.35
N GLN A 49 11.62 29.30 -10.97
CA GLN A 49 10.45 28.74 -10.31
C GLN A 49 10.71 27.33 -9.75
N PHE A 50 11.43 26.50 -10.50
CA PHE A 50 11.85 25.18 -10.03
C PHE A 50 12.76 25.26 -8.80
N VAL A 51 13.77 26.13 -8.82
CA VAL A 51 14.68 26.33 -7.68
C VAL A 51 13.93 26.89 -6.46
N GLN A 52 13.00 27.82 -6.65
CA GLN A 52 12.16 28.34 -5.56
C GLN A 52 11.30 27.24 -4.93
N ASN A 53 10.69 26.38 -5.74
CA ASN A 53 9.90 25.24 -5.24
C ASN A 53 10.75 24.23 -4.46
N ILE A 54 11.97 23.93 -4.93
CA ILE A 54 12.92 23.11 -4.17
C ILE A 54 13.29 23.78 -2.85
N ALA A 55 13.61 25.07 -2.84
CA ALA A 55 13.97 25.79 -1.62
C ALA A 55 12.83 25.79 -0.58
N MET A 56 11.58 26.00 -1.01
CA MET A 56 10.42 25.91 -0.11
C MET A 56 10.22 24.49 0.41
N TYR A 57 10.31 23.49 -0.47
CA TYR A 57 10.24 22.07 -0.09
C TYR A 57 11.27 21.72 0.97
N THR A 58 12.54 22.04 0.71
CA THR A 58 13.67 21.85 1.60
C THR A 58 13.42 22.48 2.97
N ASN A 59 13.04 23.75 2.99
CA ASN A 59 12.81 24.46 4.25
C ASN A 59 11.69 23.83 5.07
N GLU A 60 10.59 23.42 4.43
CA GLU A 60 9.47 22.76 5.10
C GLU A 60 9.75 21.30 5.47
N LYS A 61 10.69 20.63 4.79
CA LYS A 61 11.14 19.29 5.15
C LYS A 61 12.00 19.32 6.42
N THR A 62 12.87 20.33 6.55
CA THR A 62 13.73 20.52 7.72
C THR A 62 12.99 21.11 8.91
N ASN A 63 12.12 22.11 8.67
CA ASN A 63 11.35 22.81 9.70
C ASN A 63 9.86 22.73 9.39
N VAL A 64 9.23 21.59 9.73
CA VAL A 64 7.84 21.30 9.37
C VAL A 64 6.87 22.32 9.99
N PRO A 65 6.25 23.22 9.20
CA PRO A 65 5.30 24.17 9.76
C PRO A 65 3.94 23.50 9.95
N ALA A 66 3.07 24.17 10.73
CA ALA A 66 1.68 23.77 10.83
C ALA A 66 1.02 23.74 9.43
N ILE A 67 0.08 22.83 9.22
CA ILE A 67 -0.51 22.50 7.91
C ILE A 67 -1.04 23.72 7.17
N GLY A 68 -1.81 24.57 7.86
CA GLY A 68 -2.36 25.79 7.27
C GLY A 68 -1.30 26.85 6.92
N LYS A 69 -0.04 26.65 7.31
CA LYS A 69 1.10 27.53 7.01
C LYS A 69 2.07 26.94 5.99
N GLN A 70 1.89 25.68 5.58
CA GLN A 70 2.68 25.04 4.52
C GLN A 70 2.34 25.69 3.18
N LYS A 71 3.37 26.13 2.46
CA LYS A 71 3.32 26.78 1.14
C LYS A 71 4.12 26.02 0.08
N GLY A 72 5.09 25.22 0.52
CA GLY A 72 5.92 24.40 -0.34
C GLY A 72 5.13 23.28 -1.03
N PRO A 73 5.69 22.69 -2.11
CA PRO A 73 5.04 21.59 -2.79
C PRO A 73 5.01 20.35 -1.88
N ALA A 74 3.83 19.74 -1.78
CA ALA A 74 3.66 18.47 -1.07
C ALA A 74 4.31 17.29 -1.83
N LEU A 75 4.47 17.42 -3.15
CA LEU A 75 5.12 16.45 -4.00
C LEU A 75 5.79 17.15 -5.19
N ILE A 76 7.06 16.87 -5.41
CA ILE A 76 7.80 17.25 -6.61
C ILE A 76 8.08 15.96 -7.40
N TYR A 77 7.52 15.86 -8.60
CA TYR A 77 7.74 14.74 -9.51
C TYR A 77 8.60 15.18 -10.70
N ILE A 78 9.79 14.62 -10.80
CA ILE A 78 10.76 14.95 -11.83
C ILE A 78 10.81 13.80 -12.83
N SER A 79 10.54 14.09 -14.10
CA SER A 79 10.66 13.11 -15.18
C SER A 79 11.53 13.69 -16.29
N ALA A 80 12.72 13.13 -16.45
CA ALA A 80 13.74 13.58 -17.38
C ALA A 80 14.58 12.40 -17.89
N GLY A 81 15.38 12.63 -18.93
CA GLY A 81 16.29 11.62 -19.48
C GLY A 81 16.00 11.28 -20.94
N ALA A 82 14.75 10.99 -21.30
CA ALA A 82 14.42 10.55 -22.68
C ALA A 82 14.84 11.57 -23.76
N TRP A 83 14.83 12.87 -23.43
CA TRP A 83 15.30 13.93 -24.33
C TRP A 83 16.80 13.85 -24.63
N PHE A 84 17.63 13.36 -23.70
CA PHE A 84 19.06 13.18 -23.93
C PHE A 84 19.37 12.13 -24.97
N THR A 85 18.40 11.26 -25.33
CA THR A 85 18.51 10.35 -26.49
C THR A 85 18.37 11.06 -27.84
N HIS A 86 17.95 12.32 -27.84
CA HIS A 86 17.80 13.07 -29.07
C HIS A 86 19.18 13.41 -29.64
N PRO A 87 19.44 13.14 -30.94
CA PRO A 87 20.73 13.40 -31.56
C PRO A 87 21.13 14.88 -31.60
N VAL A 88 20.19 15.78 -31.31
CA VAL A 88 20.41 17.23 -31.28
C VAL A 88 19.95 17.75 -29.93
N ILE A 89 20.88 18.23 -29.10
CA ILE A 89 20.57 18.93 -27.85
C ILE A 89 20.66 20.44 -28.14
N SER A 90 19.60 21.19 -27.85
CA SER A 90 19.55 22.64 -28.05
C SER A 90 20.64 23.33 -27.23
N GLY A 91 21.64 23.89 -27.91
CA GLY A 91 22.79 24.58 -27.30
C GLY A 91 24.05 24.45 -28.14
N LEU A 92 24.23 23.31 -28.83
CA LEU A 92 25.18 23.16 -29.93
C LEU A 92 24.45 23.39 -31.27
N ARG A 93 25.16 23.95 -32.26
CA ARG A 93 24.60 24.32 -33.58
C ARG A 93 23.71 23.19 -34.12
N ALA A 94 22.47 23.53 -34.48
CA ALA A 94 21.37 22.63 -34.84
C ALA A 94 21.61 21.66 -36.04
N ASN A 95 22.83 21.62 -36.59
CA ASN A 95 23.20 20.84 -37.77
C ASN A 95 24.20 19.69 -37.49
N VAL A 96 24.62 19.48 -36.24
CA VAL A 96 25.57 18.40 -35.88
C VAL A 96 24.93 17.46 -34.87
N THR A 97 24.90 16.17 -35.21
CA THR A 97 24.53 15.10 -34.27
C THR A 97 25.55 15.06 -33.14
N SER A 98 25.13 15.29 -31.90
CA SER A 98 26.02 15.15 -30.73
C SER A 98 26.31 13.66 -30.48
N PRO A 99 27.59 13.27 -30.31
CA PRO A 99 27.98 11.92 -29.90
C PRO A 99 27.20 11.46 -28.66
N TRP A 100 26.96 10.16 -28.54
CA TRP A 100 26.22 9.62 -27.39
C TRP A 100 26.93 9.93 -26.08
N GLU A 101 28.25 9.77 -26.05
CA GLU A 101 29.10 9.99 -24.89
C GLU A 101 28.91 11.41 -24.32
N GLU A 102 28.91 12.43 -25.18
CA GLU A 102 28.67 13.82 -24.75
C GLU A 102 27.26 14.02 -24.16
N ARG A 103 26.25 13.46 -24.83
CA ARG A 103 24.84 13.56 -24.37
C ARG A 103 24.64 12.80 -23.05
N TYR A 104 25.31 11.67 -22.90
CA TYR A 104 25.25 10.83 -21.73
C TYR A 104 25.99 11.45 -20.54
N GLU A 105 27.17 12.02 -20.74
CA GLU A 105 27.85 12.81 -19.71
C GLU A 105 27.01 14.01 -19.28
N LEU A 106 26.36 14.70 -20.23
CA LEU A 106 25.47 15.81 -19.90
C LEU A 106 24.29 15.33 -19.04
N TYR A 107 23.67 14.21 -19.39
CA TYR A 107 22.63 13.57 -18.57
C TYR A 107 23.10 13.28 -17.15
N LYS A 108 24.25 12.60 -17.00
CA LYS A 108 24.83 12.25 -15.69
C LYS A 108 25.10 13.50 -14.86
N ASN A 109 25.71 14.53 -15.46
CA ASN A 109 25.99 15.80 -14.79
C ASN A 109 24.71 16.48 -14.30
N HIS A 110 23.62 16.42 -15.07
CA HIS A 110 22.33 16.96 -14.63
C HIS A 110 21.72 16.19 -13.46
N VAL A 111 21.77 14.85 -13.49
CA VAL A 111 21.26 14.02 -12.39
C VAL A 111 22.11 14.24 -11.13
N ILE A 112 23.44 14.25 -11.25
CA ILE A 112 24.36 14.51 -10.12
C ILE A 112 24.13 15.92 -9.55
N SER A 113 24.01 16.94 -10.40
CA SER A 113 23.77 18.31 -9.94
C SER A 113 22.43 18.43 -9.19
N LEU A 114 21.38 17.77 -9.67
CA LEU A 114 20.09 17.71 -8.99
C LEU A 114 20.19 16.94 -7.67
N ASN A 115 20.89 15.80 -7.67
CA ASN A 115 21.12 14.99 -6.49
C ASN A 115 21.82 15.77 -5.40
N ASN A 116 22.91 16.46 -5.73
CA ASN A 116 23.67 17.29 -4.78
C ASN A 116 22.80 18.44 -4.25
N LEU A 117 22.06 19.12 -5.13
CA LEU A 117 21.12 20.17 -4.72
C LEU A 117 20.10 19.66 -3.70
N ILE A 118 19.64 18.42 -3.82
CA ILE A 118 18.68 17.84 -2.87
C ILE A 118 19.42 17.38 -1.61
N GLY A 119 20.48 16.58 -1.73
CA GLY A 119 21.24 16.03 -0.62
C GLY A 119 21.84 17.10 0.30
N ASP A 120 22.35 18.20 -0.24
CA ASP A 120 22.90 19.33 0.54
C ASP A 120 21.84 20.04 1.39
N ASN A 121 20.56 19.81 1.09
CA ASN A 121 19.45 20.60 1.56
C ASN A 121 18.43 19.77 2.36
N THR A 122 18.28 18.49 2.07
CA THR A 122 17.33 17.60 2.75
C THR A 122 18.04 16.61 3.66
N PRO A 123 17.46 16.29 4.84
CA PRO A 123 17.99 15.21 5.68
C PRO A 123 18.10 13.90 4.90
N ASP A 124 19.18 13.16 5.13
CA ASP A 124 19.38 11.83 4.55
C ASP A 124 18.34 10.85 5.12
N HIS A 125 17.37 10.50 4.29
CA HIS A 125 16.23 9.69 4.67
C HIS A 125 15.63 9.01 3.44
N ASP A 126 15.85 7.71 3.30
CA ASP A 126 15.19 6.92 2.27
C ASP A 126 13.71 6.71 2.63
N PRO A 127 12.77 7.29 1.86
CA PRO A 127 11.36 7.19 2.17
C PRO A 127 10.78 5.78 1.91
N PHE A 128 11.48 4.90 1.17
CA PHE A 128 10.98 3.57 0.85
C PHE A 128 11.29 2.51 1.91
N THR A 129 12.42 2.64 2.60
CA THR A 129 12.82 1.71 3.66
C THR A 129 12.53 2.24 5.06
N ALA A 130 12.48 3.56 5.24
CA ALA A 130 12.20 4.14 6.54
C ALA A 130 10.75 3.85 7.01
N PRO A 131 10.53 3.74 8.34
CA PRO A 131 9.18 3.69 8.87
C PRO A 131 8.42 4.96 8.48
N MET A 132 7.20 4.79 7.97
CA MET A 132 6.33 5.93 7.62
C MET A 132 6.07 6.79 8.86
N ASP A 133 6.04 8.11 8.69
CA ASP A 133 5.70 9.02 9.78
C ASP A 133 4.26 8.74 10.25
N PRO A 134 4.03 8.51 11.55
CA PRO A 134 2.70 8.16 12.04
C PRO A 134 1.69 9.31 11.91
N TYR A 135 2.14 10.56 11.77
CA TYR A 135 1.32 11.76 11.64
C TYR A 135 1.13 12.24 10.19
N ASP A 136 2.20 12.23 9.40
CA ASP A 136 2.24 12.75 8.03
C ASP A 136 2.34 11.65 6.96
N GLY A 137 2.53 10.40 7.37
CA GLY A 137 2.68 9.28 6.45
C GLY A 137 3.98 9.35 5.67
N PHE A 138 3.87 9.36 4.35
CA PHE A 138 5.02 9.49 3.46
C PHE A 138 5.56 10.93 3.41
N GLY A 139 4.85 11.92 3.97
CA GLY A 139 5.29 13.31 4.07
C GLY A 139 5.51 13.99 2.71
N ASN A 140 6.05 15.21 2.72
CA ASN A 140 6.42 15.88 1.47
C ASN A 140 7.58 15.14 0.80
N GLN A 141 7.52 14.96 -0.53
CA GLN A 141 8.54 14.19 -1.26
C GLN A 141 9.01 14.88 -2.55
N ILE A 142 10.26 14.59 -2.90
CA ILE A 142 10.81 14.82 -4.23
C ILE A 142 11.19 13.45 -4.82
N LEU A 143 10.75 13.16 -6.03
CA LEU A 143 10.95 11.86 -6.67
C LEU A 143 11.46 12.03 -8.10
N TYR A 144 12.43 11.22 -8.47
CA TYR A 144 12.90 11.12 -9.85
C TYR A 144 12.31 9.88 -10.52
N ALA A 145 11.64 10.05 -11.65
CA ALA A 145 11.26 8.94 -12.50
C ALA A 145 12.35 8.69 -13.56
N PRO A 146 12.97 7.50 -13.56
CA PRO A 146 13.86 7.10 -14.64
C PRO A 146 13.18 7.24 -16.01
N PRO A 147 13.95 7.58 -17.07
CA PRO A 147 13.41 7.67 -18.41
C PRO A 147 12.88 6.32 -18.88
N ALA A 148 11.90 6.34 -19.79
CA ALA A 148 11.34 5.12 -20.37
C ALA A 148 11.16 5.27 -21.89
N GLY A 149 11.21 4.13 -22.59
CA GLY A 149 11.07 4.07 -24.04
C GLY A 149 12.37 4.41 -24.80
N PRO A 150 12.28 4.71 -26.11
CA PRO A 150 11.07 4.56 -26.92
C PRO A 150 10.71 3.09 -27.17
N ARG A 151 9.44 2.84 -27.50
CA ARG A 151 8.97 1.57 -28.07
C ARG A 151 8.35 1.80 -29.44
N TYR A 152 9.08 1.40 -30.48
CA TYR A 152 8.65 1.54 -31.87
C TYR A 152 8.17 0.20 -32.44
N LEU A 153 6.98 0.20 -33.04
CA LEU A 153 6.34 -0.98 -33.64
C LEU A 153 6.12 -0.82 -35.15
N GLY A 154 6.69 0.23 -35.76
CA GLY A 154 6.58 0.45 -37.20
C GLY A 154 7.68 -0.28 -37.98
N ASP A 155 7.46 -0.39 -39.29
CA ASP A 155 8.36 -1.12 -40.20
C ASP A 155 9.34 -0.22 -40.96
N GLU A 156 9.24 1.10 -40.82
CA GLU A 156 10.12 2.05 -41.52
C GLU A 156 11.58 1.87 -41.03
N PRO A 157 12.54 1.46 -41.89
CA PRO A 157 13.86 1.03 -41.46
C PRO A 157 14.66 2.09 -40.70
N ILE A 158 14.65 3.34 -41.16
CA ILE A 158 15.47 4.41 -40.58
C ILE A 158 14.95 4.76 -39.18
N ARG A 159 13.63 4.88 -39.00
CA ARG A 159 13.03 5.05 -37.68
C ARG A 159 13.25 3.84 -36.79
N LYS A 160 13.19 2.62 -37.33
CA LYS A 160 13.43 1.41 -36.55
C LYS A 160 14.84 1.44 -35.97
N GLU A 161 15.84 1.75 -36.79
CA GLU A 161 17.22 1.90 -36.36
C GLU A 161 17.40 3.02 -35.33
N ASP A 162 16.90 4.24 -35.60
CA ASP A 162 17.00 5.36 -34.65
C ASP A 162 16.29 5.04 -33.32
N ARG A 163 15.13 4.40 -33.34
CA ARG A 163 14.37 4.10 -32.12
C ARG A 163 14.99 2.97 -31.32
N SER A 164 15.53 1.93 -31.98
CA SER A 164 16.30 0.89 -31.30
C SER A 164 17.52 1.48 -30.61
N ARG A 165 18.32 2.31 -31.32
CA ARG A 165 19.46 3.01 -30.73
C ARG A 165 19.06 3.82 -29.49
N ARG A 166 17.99 4.60 -29.56
CA ARG A 166 17.53 5.40 -28.41
C ARG A 166 17.01 4.55 -27.25
N ALA A 167 16.45 3.36 -27.54
CA ALA A 167 16.02 2.43 -26.50
C ALA A 167 17.24 1.87 -25.76
N ASP A 168 18.30 1.51 -26.49
CA ASP A 168 19.58 1.08 -25.92
C ASP A 168 20.22 2.19 -25.06
N GLU A 169 20.20 3.45 -25.53
CA GLU A 169 20.65 4.61 -24.76
C GLU A 169 19.83 4.82 -23.46
N VAL A 170 18.51 4.54 -23.45
CA VAL A 170 17.68 4.55 -22.23
C VAL A 170 18.03 3.41 -21.28
N ILE A 171 18.32 2.22 -21.81
CA ILE A 171 18.76 1.09 -20.99
C ILE A 171 20.08 1.45 -20.29
N GLU A 172 21.02 2.07 -21.00
CA GLU A 172 22.29 2.51 -20.41
C GLU A 172 22.09 3.58 -19.32
N MET A 173 21.21 4.57 -19.56
CA MET A 173 20.84 5.56 -18.54
C MET A 173 20.18 4.92 -17.31
N GLN A 174 19.31 3.92 -17.49
CA GLN A 174 18.68 3.20 -16.38
C GLN A 174 19.70 2.37 -15.62
N GLN A 175 20.62 1.69 -16.31
CA GLN A 175 21.66 0.90 -15.67
C GLN A 175 22.54 1.78 -14.77
N TRP A 176 22.97 2.95 -15.26
CA TRP A 176 23.76 3.87 -14.45
C TRP A 176 22.99 4.44 -13.25
N LEU A 177 21.69 4.74 -13.40
CA LEU A 177 20.86 5.13 -12.27
C LEU A 177 20.81 4.03 -11.20
N HIS A 178 20.64 2.77 -11.62
CA HIS A 178 20.58 1.64 -10.71
C HIS A 178 21.92 1.40 -9.98
N ASP A 179 23.04 1.46 -10.71
CA ASP A 179 24.39 1.25 -10.17
C ASP A 179 24.85 2.36 -9.21
N ASN A 180 24.13 3.48 -9.15
CA ASN A 180 24.45 4.63 -8.30
C ASN A 180 23.31 5.01 -7.35
N GLU A 181 22.23 4.21 -7.30
CA GLU A 181 21.05 4.50 -6.46
C GLU A 181 21.40 4.60 -4.97
N ASP A 182 22.35 3.79 -4.51
CA ASP A 182 22.88 3.78 -3.15
C ASP A 182 23.63 5.07 -2.76
N LYS A 183 24.11 5.83 -3.74
CA LYS A 183 24.84 7.10 -3.55
C LYS A 183 23.96 8.31 -3.81
N MET A 184 22.71 8.13 -4.19
CA MET A 184 21.78 9.20 -4.48
C MET A 184 20.92 9.53 -3.26
N SER A 185 20.82 10.83 -2.97
CA SER A 185 19.87 11.38 -2.00
C SER A 185 18.47 11.58 -2.61
N ILE A 186 18.37 11.64 -3.95
CA ILE A 186 17.06 11.71 -4.64
C ILE A 186 16.48 10.29 -4.83
N PRO A 187 15.30 9.98 -4.26
CA PRO A 187 14.69 8.66 -4.42
C PRO A 187 14.23 8.39 -5.86
N LEU A 188 14.55 7.21 -6.37
CA LEU A 188 14.19 6.77 -7.73
C LEU A 188 12.86 6.02 -7.76
N MET A 189 12.00 6.37 -8.71
CA MET A 189 10.66 5.79 -8.86
C MET A 189 10.60 4.77 -10.00
N TRP A 190 11.18 3.60 -9.78
CA TRP A 190 11.21 2.47 -10.71
C TRP A 190 9.85 1.90 -11.10
N SER A 191 8.81 2.14 -10.28
CA SER A 191 7.44 1.76 -10.64
C SER A 191 6.95 2.42 -11.93
N ILE A 192 7.46 3.62 -12.27
CA ILE A 192 7.05 4.40 -13.44
C ILE A 192 7.53 3.80 -14.77
N PRO A 193 8.84 3.50 -14.96
CA PRO A 193 9.28 2.74 -16.13
C PRO A 193 8.68 1.33 -16.11
N GLY A 194 8.48 0.72 -14.93
CA GLY A 194 7.83 -0.59 -14.79
C GLY A 194 6.41 -0.67 -15.40
N LEU A 195 5.68 0.45 -15.48
CA LEU A 195 4.37 0.48 -16.14
C LEU A 195 4.41 0.21 -17.65
N VAL A 196 5.59 0.35 -18.28
CA VAL A 196 5.73 0.31 -19.73
C VAL A 196 6.57 -0.86 -20.25
N VAL A 197 7.27 -1.56 -19.36
CA VAL A 197 8.10 -2.72 -19.69
C VAL A 197 7.23 -3.81 -20.31
N ASP A 198 7.62 -4.31 -21.48
CA ASP A 198 6.94 -5.38 -22.23
C ASP A 198 5.45 -5.12 -22.56
N GLN A 199 5.03 -3.85 -22.58
CA GLN A 199 3.65 -3.48 -22.85
C GLN A 199 3.52 -2.70 -24.18
N ASP A 200 3.32 -3.41 -25.29
CA ASP A 200 3.17 -2.77 -26.61
C ASP A 200 1.90 -1.92 -26.74
N LYS A 201 0.81 -2.39 -26.13
CA LYS A 201 -0.52 -1.79 -26.28
C LYS A 201 -0.70 -0.47 -25.55
N ILE A 202 0.24 -0.07 -24.71
CA ILE A 202 0.11 1.14 -23.89
C ILE A 202 0.74 2.38 -24.52
N TRP A 203 1.48 2.24 -25.61
CA TRP A 203 2.08 3.36 -26.32
C TRP A 203 1.02 4.03 -27.19
N ARG A 204 1.01 5.38 -27.19
CA ARG A 204 0.04 6.19 -27.93
C ARG A 204 0.38 6.26 -29.40
N ASP A 205 1.66 6.40 -29.71
CA ASP A 205 2.16 6.58 -31.07
C ASP A 205 3.35 5.65 -31.39
N PRO A 206 3.18 4.33 -31.18
CA PRO A 206 4.26 3.35 -31.38
C PRO A 206 4.74 3.27 -32.83
N LEU A 207 3.93 3.74 -33.79
CA LEU A 207 4.30 3.78 -35.21
C LEU A 207 4.97 5.10 -35.64
N LYS A 208 5.18 6.04 -34.71
CA LYS A 208 5.78 7.37 -34.99
C LYS A 208 6.95 7.68 -34.07
N THR A 209 6.67 8.06 -32.82
CA THR A 209 7.74 8.43 -31.87
C THR A 209 8.05 7.33 -30.89
N GLY A 210 7.04 6.54 -30.47
CA GLY A 210 7.24 5.52 -29.45
C GLY A 210 7.62 6.07 -28.08
N PHE A 211 7.51 7.39 -27.85
CA PHE A 211 7.86 8.04 -26.57
C PHE A 211 6.63 8.40 -25.75
N HIS A 212 5.45 8.49 -26.36
CA HIS A 212 4.24 8.88 -25.66
C HIS A 212 3.45 7.65 -25.22
N VAL A 213 3.13 7.59 -23.94
CA VAL A 213 2.22 6.59 -23.39
C VAL A 213 0.77 7.05 -23.54
N LYS A 214 -0.17 6.10 -23.57
CA LYS A 214 -1.60 6.36 -23.56
C LYS A 214 -2.00 7.07 -22.26
N PHE A 215 -3.11 7.79 -22.34
CA PHE A 215 -3.59 8.63 -21.25
C PHE A 215 -3.78 7.85 -19.94
N HIS A 216 -4.30 6.61 -20.00
CA HIS A 216 -4.53 5.79 -18.82
C HIS A 216 -3.23 5.45 -18.06
N VAL A 217 -2.08 5.30 -18.75
CA VAL A 217 -0.79 5.10 -18.08
C VAL A 217 -0.35 6.37 -17.39
N ALA A 218 -0.48 7.53 -18.06
CA ALA A 218 -0.18 8.81 -17.44
C ALA A 218 -1.12 9.13 -16.25
N GLN A 219 -2.31 8.54 -16.24
CA GLN A 219 -3.21 8.56 -15.09
C GLN A 219 -2.71 7.65 -13.98
N LEU A 220 -2.39 6.39 -14.29
CA LEU A 220 -1.84 5.45 -13.33
C LEU A 220 -0.56 5.96 -12.65
N ARG A 221 0.33 6.64 -13.39
CA ARG A 221 1.51 7.34 -12.83
C ARG A 221 1.12 8.35 -11.76
N ALA A 222 0.10 9.17 -12.03
CA ALA A 222 -0.38 10.16 -11.08
C ALA A 222 -1.07 9.48 -9.88
N ASP A 223 -1.85 8.42 -10.11
CA ASP A 223 -2.49 7.66 -9.04
C ASP A 223 -1.45 7.02 -8.10
N ILE A 224 -0.36 6.46 -8.64
CA ILE A 224 0.78 5.96 -7.84
C ILE A 224 1.35 7.08 -6.96
N LEU A 225 1.62 8.25 -7.55
CA LEU A 225 2.20 9.40 -6.84
C LEU A 225 1.26 9.93 -5.74
N PHE A 226 -0.03 10.08 -6.03
CA PHE A 226 -1.02 10.56 -5.06
C PHE A 226 -1.28 9.54 -3.95
N ASN A 227 -1.32 8.25 -4.28
CA ASN A 227 -1.48 7.19 -3.29
C ASN A 227 -0.23 7.05 -2.41
N MET A 228 0.97 7.26 -2.95
CA MET A 228 2.20 7.24 -2.16
C MET A 228 2.22 8.35 -1.13
N ARG A 229 1.92 9.60 -1.51
CA ARG A 229 1.84 10.69 -0.52
C ARG A 229 0.83 10.33 0.56
N CYS A 230 -0.36 9.93 0.11
CA CYS A 230 -1.59 9.81 0.87
C CYS A 230 -1.89 11.00 1.79
N ASN A 231 -3.15 11.33 1.93
CA ASN A 231 -3.55 12.41 2.83
C ASN A 231 -3.60 11.94 4.30
N ALA A 232 -2.57 11.23 4.77
CA ALA A 232 -2.45 10.68 6.12
C ALA A 232 -2.78 11.75 7.16
N LYS A 233 -2.16 12.93 7.02
CA LYS A 233 -2.37 14.11 7.86
C LYS A 233 -3.84 14.56 7.92
N LEU A 234 -4.55 14.53 6.79
CA LEU A 234 -5.99 14.87 6.73
C LEU A 234 -6.87 13.74 7.26
N ASP A 235 -6.49 12.48 7.04
CA ASP A 235 -7.18 11.32 7.59
C ASP A 235 -7.13 11.35 9.13
N ARG A 236 -6.02 11.82 9.70
CA ARG A 236 -5.90 12.07 11.13
C ARG A 236 -6.77 13.21 11.65
N MET A 237 -6.90 14.30 10.89
CA MET A 237 -7.71 15.46 11.29
C MET A 237 -9.21 15.22 11.13
N LYS A 238 -9.60 14.41 10.14
CA LYS A 238 -10.99 14.02 9.89
C LYS A 238 -11.19 12.56 10.27
N SER A 239 -11.22 12.31 11.58
CA SER A 239 -11.64 11.03 12.15
C SER A 239 -13.05 10.65 11.65
N TYR A 240 -13.33 9.33 11.65
CA TYR A 240 -14.62 8.66 11.40
C TYR A 240 -15.80 9.51 10.87
N PRO A 241 -16.50 9.10 9.78
CA PRO A 241 -16.39 7.80 9.11
C PRO A 241 -15.22 7.73 8.13
N TYR A 242 -14.50 6.61 8.17
CA TYR A 242 -13.38 6.32 7.28
C TYR A 242 -13.90 6.05 5.86
N SER A 243 -14.10 7.12 5.09
CA SER A 243 -14.43 7.07 3.66
C SER A 243 -13.18 7.10 2.77
N ARG A 244 -11.99 7.11 3.39
CA ARG A 244 -10.69 7.27 2.74
C ARG A 244 -9.77 6.16 3.22
N THR A 245 -8.90 5.71 2.34
CA THR A 245 -7.92 4.66 2.63
C THR A 245 -6.52 5.24 2.49
N CYS A 246 -5.79 5.38 3.59
CA CYS A 246 -4.36 5.61 3.57
C CYS A 246 -3.57 4.38 4.00
N CYS A 247 -2.39 4.20 3.41
CA CYS A 247 -1.46 3.13 3.77
C CYS A 247 -0.78 3.35 5.13
N THR A 248 -1.08 4.46 5.80
CA THR A 248 -0.44 4.94 7.03
C THR A 248 -1.38 4.80 8.23
N ASP A 249 -0.93 5.19 9.43
CA ASP A 249 -1.70 5.11 10.68
C ASP A 249 -3.10 5.75 10.57
N TYR A 250 -4.11 5.06 11.10
CA TYR A 250 -5.53 5.45 11.03
C TYR A 250 -5.88 6.48 12.12
N GLY A 251 -5.12 7.57 12.21
CA GLY A 251 -5.41 8.72 13.04
C GLY A 251 -5.87 8.46 14.48
N ILE A 252 -6.56 9.45 15.05
CA ILE A 252 -7.05 9.37 16.43
C ILE A 252 -8.27 8.46 16.45
N LYS A 253 -8.15 7.33 17.15
CA LYS A 253 -9.23 6.37 17.35
C LYS A 253 -10.31 6.99 18.25
N PRO A 254 -11.61 6.85 17.90
CA PRO A 254 -12.68 7.30 18.77
C PRO A 254 -12.64 6.56 20.11
N PHE A 255 -13.03 7.24 21.19
CA PHE A 255 -13.00 6.70 22.55
C PHE A 255 -13.74 5.35 22.65
N THR A 256 -14.83 5.17 21.91
CA THR A 256 -15.60 3.93 21.87
C THR A 256 -14.79 2.73 21.38
N GLN A 257 -13.98 2.90 20.33
CA GLN A 257 -13.10 1.85 19.84
C GLN A 257 -11.99 1.53 20.85
N LEU A 258 -11.40 2.56 21.47
CA LEU A 258 -10.36 2.38 22.48
C LEU A 258 -10.91 1.64 23.72
N ALA A 259 -12.11 2.01 24.16
CA ALA A 259 -12.80 1.34 25.26
C ALA A 259 -13.12 -0.13 24.94
N ALA A 260 -13.59 -0.43 23.73
CA ALA A 260 -13.86 -1.81 23.30
C ALA A 260 -12.58 -2.67 23.28
N VAL A 261 -11.47 -2.12 22.77
CA VAL A 261 -10.16 -2.80 22.78
C VAL A 261 -9.67 -3.04 24.21
N TYR A 262 -9.75 -2.02 25.07
CA TYR A 262 -9.36 -2.13 26.47
C TYR A 262 -10.18 -3.20 27.21
N LEU A 263 -11.51 -3.19 27.05
CA LEU A 263 -12.39 -4.20 27.63
C LEU A 263 -12.08 -5.60 27.10
N GLY A 264 -11.78 -5.74 25.81
CA GLY A 264 -11.34 -7.01 25.23
C GLY A 264 -10.03 -7.54 25.84
N ILE A 265 -9.05 -6.67 26.04
CA ILE A 265 -7.77 -7.04 26.69
C ILE A 265 -8.01 -7.45 28.16
N MET A 266 -8.82 -6.68 28.89
CA MET A 266 -9.16 -7.01 30.28
C MET A 266 -9.91 -8.35 30.37
N TYR A 267 -10.83 -8.60 29.43
CA TYR A 267 -11.54 -9.87 29.35
C TYR A 267 -10.58 -11.06 29.14
N LEU A 268 -9.60 -10.91 28.24
CA LEU A 268 -8.57 -11.94 28.04
C LEU A 268 -7.76 -12.23 29.30
N LEU A 269 -7.35 -11.18 30.03
CA LEU A 269 -6.62 -11.35 31.29
C LEU A 269 -7.46 -12.12 32.31
N VAL A 270 -8.76 -11.80 32.42
CA VAL A 270 -9.68 -12.53 33.31
C VAL A 270 -9.81 -14.00 32.87
N CYS A 271 -9.97 -14.29 31.58
CA CYS A 271 -10.00 -15.68 31.09
C CYS A 271 -8.72 -16.44 31.43
N ILE A 272 -7.54 -15.81 31.27
CA ILE A 272 -6.25 -16.41 31.62
C ILE A 272 -6.16 -16.73 33.12
N LEU A 273 -6.57 -15.79 33.97
CA LEU A 273 -6.57 -15.98 35.41
C LEU A 273 -7.56 -17.05 35.85
N CYS A 274 -8.78 -17.06 35.32
CA CYS A 274 -9.79 -18.08 35.64
C CYS A 274 -9.32 -19.49 35.25
N GLU A 275 -8.76 -19.66 34.06
CA GLU A 275 -8.22 -20.95 33.62
C GLU A 275 -7.01 -21.36 34.47
N GLY A 276 -6.12 -20.42 34.80
CA GLY A 276 -4.98 -20.68 35.67
C GLY A 276 -5.39 -21.15 37.07
N LEU A 277 -6.44 -20.55 37.64
CA LEU A 277 -7.01 -20.98 38.93
C LEU A 277 -7.67 -22.36 38.83
N ASP A 278 -8.39 -22.66 37.75
CA ASP A 278 -9.02 -23.97 37.54
C ASP A 278 -7.96 -25.07 37.34
N LEU A 279 -6.82 -24.76 36.71
CA LEU A 279 -5.65 -25.64 36.60
C LEU A 279 -4.98 -25.90 37.96
N VAL A 280 -4.76 -24.87 38.77
CA VAL A 280 -4.20 -25.00 40.12
C VAL A 280 -5.13 -25.81 41.04
N ALA A 281 -6.44 -25.68 40.84
CA ALA A 281 -7.46 -26.45 41.57
C ALA A 281 -7.65 -27.88 41.04
N ALA A 282 -6.82 -28.35 40.09
CA ALA A 282 -6.86 -29.69 39.48
C ALA A 282 -8.24 -30.08 38.92
N ARG A 283 -8.99 -29.11 38.37
CA ARG A 283 -10.35 -29.33 37.87
C ARG A 283 -10.35 -29.93 36.46
N PRO A 284 -11.34 -30.79 36.10
CA PRO A 284 -11.51 -31.24 34.73
C PRO A 284 -11.77 -30.07 33.77
N ARG A 285 -11.10 -30.06 32.61
CA ARG A 285 -11.21 -29.00 31.58
C ARG A 285 -12.63 -28.80 31.03
N ASP A 286 -13.50 -29.78 31.17
CA ASP A 286 -14.85 -29.75 30.61
C ASP A 286 -15.88 -29.11 31.54
N GLU A 287 -15.50 -28.77 32.77
CA GLU A 287 -16.35 -28.08 33.76
C GLU A 287 -15.73 -26.77 34.28
N PRO A 288 -15.53 -25.76 33.42
CA PRO A 288 -14.99 -24.48 33.85
C PRO A 288 -15.92 -23.84 34.89
N ARG A 289 -15.33 -23.29 35.97
CA ARG A 289 -16.10 -22.65 37.04
C ARG A 289 -16.94 -21.48 36.53
N TRP A 290 -16.46 -20.80 35.49
CA TRP A 290 -17.08 -19.63 34.90
C TRP A 290 -17.37 -19.86 33.43
N ARG A 291 -18.64 -20.09 33.09
CA ARG A 291 -19.08 -20.48 31.74
C ARG A 291 -18.72 -19.46 30.64
N ILE A 292 -18.59 -18.18 31.00
CA ILE A 292 -18.20 -17.10 30.08
C ILE A 292 -16.69 -16.84 30.07
N PHE A 293 -16.01 -16.93 31.22
CA PHE A 293 -14.58 -16.65 31.36
C PHE A 293 -13.70 -17.88 31.15
N ASN A 294 -13.88 -18.57 30.01
CA ASN A 294 -13.06 -19.72 29.63
C ASN A 294 -12.15 -19.40 28.44
N MET A 295 -11.15 -20.25 28.20
CA MET A 295 -10.22 -20.06 27.09
C MET A 295 -10.86 -20.13 25.70
N ARG A 296 -11.98 -20.84 25.50
CA ARG A 296 -12.65 -20.86 24.18
C ARG A 296 -13.19 -19.47 23.82
N ALA A 297 -13.87 -18.83 24.77
CA ALA A 297 -14.33 -17.45 24.62
C ALA A 297 -13.15 -16.47 24.55
N GLY A 298 -12.09 -16.71 25.34
CA GLY A 298 -10.84 -15.97 25.27
C GLY A 298 -10.22 -15.99 23.87
N CYS A 299 -10.05 -17.17 23.27
CA CYS A 299 -9.51 -17.32 21.92
C CYS A 299 -10.30 -16.54 20.86
N PHE A 300 -11.64 -16.49 20.98
CA PHE A 300 -12.46 -15.68 20.08
C PHE A 300 -12.19 -14.18 20.24
N VAL A 301 -12.14 -13.68 21.48
CA VAL A 301 -11.82 -12.26 21.74
C VAL A 301 -10.39 -11.93 21.30
N LEU A 302 -9.44 -12.85 21.49
CA LEU A 302 -8.08 -12.70 20.98
C LEU A 302 -8.07 -12.61 19.45
N ALA A 303 -8.82 -13.46 18.75
CA ALA A 303 -8.92 -13.40 17.30
C ALA A 303 -9.48 -12.04 16.83
N LEU A 304 -10.53 -11.53 17.48
CA LEU A 304 -11.09 -10.21 17.17
C LEU A 304 -10.09 -9.08 17.41
N LEU A 305 -9.36 -9.10 18.54
CA LEU A 305 -8.31 -8.14 18.83
C LEU A 305 -7.19 -8.22 17.78
N MET A 306 -6.74 -9.42 17.42
CA MET A 306 -5.73 -9.62 16.39
C MET A 306 -6.18 -9.10 15.03
N CYS A 307 -7.44 -9.34 14.63
CA CYS A 307 -8.03 -8.76 13.42
C CYS A 307 -8.03 -7.23 13.48
N TYR A 308 -8.43 -6.64 14.62
CA TYR A 308 -8.40 -5.19 14.82
C TYR A 308 -6.98 -4.63 14.70
N TYR A 309 -6.00 -5.25 15.36
CA TYR A 309 -4.60 -4.82 15.30
C TYR A 309 -4.03 -4.96 13.88
N ALA A 310 -4.34 -6.04 13.16
CA ALA A 310 -3.87 -6.28 11.80
C ALA A 310 -4.50 -5.39 10.72
N ASP A 311 -5.73 -4.90 10.96
CA ASP A 311 -6.45 -4.02 10.02
C ASP A 311 -6.27 -2.53 10.34
N ARG A 312 -6.22 -2.16 11.62
CA ARG A 312 -6.33 -0.77 12.10
C ARG A 312 -5.09 -0.21 12.78
N THR A 313 -4.00 -0.96 12.84
CA THR A 313 -2.72 -0.47 13.38
C THR A 313 -1.56 -0.76 12.44
N GLN A 314 -0.46 -0.05 12.63
CA GLN A 314 0.79 -0.32 11.93
C GLN A 314 1.66 -1.38 12.61
N MET A 315 1.16 -2.06 13.66
CA MET A 315 1.89 -3.19 14.28
C MET A 315 2.19 -4.29 13.26
N MET A 316 1.41 -4.37 12.19
CA MET A 316 1.77 -5.10 10.98
C MET A 316 1.87 -4.10 9.84
N ALA A 317 3.09 -3.87 9.34
CA ALA A 317 3.29 -3.01 8.19
C ALA A 317 2.41 -3.51 7.03
N LYS A 318 1.65 -2.63 6.37
CA LYS A 318 0.83 -3.05 5.21
C LYS A 318 1.70 -3.66 4.10
N GLY A 319 2.99 -3.31 4.03
CA GLY A 319 3.99 -3.92 3.15
C GLY A 319 4.45 -5.33 3.56
N SER A 320 4.39 -5.70 4.84
CA SER A 320 4.62 -7.09 5.27
C SER A 320 3.41 -8.00 5.02
N LYS A 321 2.37 -7.49 4.35
CA LYS A 321 1.32 -8.27 3.67
C LYS A 321 1.74 -8.69 2.25
N LEU A 322 3.02 -8.61 1.90
CA LEU A 322 3.53 -9.30 0.72
C LEU A 322 3.36 -10.80 0.98
N TRP A 323 2.38 -11.40 0.31
CA TRP A 323 2.16 -12.84 0.39
C TRP A 323 3.40 -13.55 -0.16
N GLN A 324 4.32 -13.92 0.72
CA GLN A 324 5.42 -14.80 0.36
C GLN A 324 4.95 -16.22 0.59
N MET A 325 4.75 -16.95 -0.51
CA MET A 325 4.21 -18.31 -0.45
C MET A 325 5.07 -19.24 0.42
N LYS A 326 6.38 -18.99 0.49
CA LYS A 326 7.33 -19.74 1.32
C LYS A 326 7.01 -19.58 2.82
N ASP A 327 6.83 -18.36 3.29
CA ASP A 327 6.54 -18.06 4.70
C ASP A 327 5.17 -18.58 5.10
N PHE A 328 4.17 -18.40 4.22
CA PHE A 328 2.82 -18.93 4.44
C PHE A 328 2.82 -20.47 4.56
N VAL A 329 3.52 -21.17 3.66
CA VAL A 329 3.63 -22.63 3.71
C VAL A 329 4.40 -23.09 4.95
N ALA A 330 5.51 -22.45 5.29
CA ALA A 330 6.29 -22.80 6.47
C ALA A 330 5.48 -22.63 7.78
N LEU A 331 4.78 -21.51 7.94
CA LEU A 331 3.92 -21.26 9.09
C LEU A 331 2.72 -22.24 9.13
N SER A 332 2.09 -22.50 7.99
CA SER A 332 0.98 -23.46 7.90
C SER A 332 1.41 -24.88 8.25
N LEU A 333 2.56 -25.34 7.74
CA LEU A 333 3.12 -26.65 8.07
C LEU A 333 3.48 -26.76 9.55
N THR A 334 3.98 -25.68 10.15
CA THR A 334 4.29 -25.63 11.58
C THR A 334 3.01 -25.80 12.42
N TRP A 335 1.94 -25.09 12.09
CA TRP A 335 0.64 -25.25 12.76
C TRP A 335 0.01 -26.62 12.53
N ILE A 336 0.09 -27.16 11.31
CA ILE A 336 -0.36 -28.52 10.99
C ILE A 336 0.40 -29.54 11.84
N ALA A 337 1.72 -29.41 11.95
CA ALA A 337 2.53 -30.30 12.79
C ALA A 337 2.09 -30.21 14.26
N VAL A 338 1.93 -28.99 14.81
CA VAL A 338 1.41 -28.78 16.17
C VAL A 338 0.05 -29.46 16.35
N PHE A 339 -0.89 -29.30 15.40
CA PHE A 339 -2.20 -29.95 15.48
C PHE A 339 -2.11 -31.47 15.43
N ILE A 340 -1.27 -32.03 14.55
CA ILE A 340 -1.05 -33.49 14.49
C ILE A 340 -0.47 -34.01 15.81
N PHE A 341 0.50 -33.32 16.40
CA PHE A 341 1.12 -33.72 17.67
C PHE A 341 0.22 -33.49 18.90
N THR A 342 -0.76 -32.58 18.80
CA THR A 342 -1.67 -32.24 19.92
C THR A 342 -3.04 -32.91 19.81
N ILE A 343 -3.38 -33.54 18.69
CA ILE A 343 -4.51 -34.46 18.60
C ILE A 343 -4.27 -35.60 19.59
N ARG A 344 -5.00 -35.56 20.70
CA ARG A 344 -5.14 -36.71 21.58
C ARG A 344 -6.16 -37.66 20.96
N ARG A 345 -5.81 -38.94 20.94
CA ARG A 345 -6.71 -40.04 20.59
C ARG A 345 -7.96 -39.90 21.45
N SER A 346 -9.12 -39.72 20.83
CA SER A 346 -10.40 -39.86 21.53
C SER A 346 -10.45 -41.29 22.05
N ASP A 347 -10.42 -41.48 23.36
CA ASP A 347 -10.63 -42.80 23.93
C ASP A 347 -12.00 -43.29 23.45
N SER A 348 -12.01 -44.46 22.82
CA SER A 348 -13.25 -45.14 22.44
C SER A 348 -14.03 -45.40 23.72
N VAL A 349 -15.29 -44.92 23.76
CA VAL A 349 -16.25 -45.27 24.81
C VAL A 349 -16.31 -46.79 24.90
N GLU A 350 -15.69 -47.35 25.93
CA GLU A 350 -15.80 -48.75 26.27
C GLU A 350 -17.21 -48.98 26.81
N ASP A 351 -17.99 -49.73 26.05
CA ASP A 351 -19.41 -49.99 26.25
C ASP A 351 -19.62 -50.79 27.55
N SER A 352 -19.72 -50.07 28.66
CA SER A 352 -20.01 -50.62 30.00
C SER A 352 -21.49 -50.45 30.35
N SER A 353 -22.38 -50.81 29.42
CA SER A 353 -23.83 -50.91 29.66
C SER A 353 -24.31 -52.36 29.56
N SER A 354 -23.63 -53.28 30.25
CA SER A 354 -24.18 -54.62 30.49
C SER A 354 -23.46 -55.24 31.67
N LYS A 355 -24.22 -55.46 32.76
CA LYS A 355 -23.89 -56.18 34.01
C LYS A 355 -23.69 -55.29 35.24
N HIS A 356 -24.72 -54.55 35.67
CA HIS A 356 -24.97 -54.40 37.11
C HIS A 356 -26.35 -53.80 37.42
N LEU A 357 -27.46 -54.49 37.14
CA LEU A 357 -28.68 -54.31 37.95
C LEU A 357 -29.69 -55.44 37.66
N ASP A 358 -29.39 -56.63 38.17
CA ASP A 358 -30.46 -57.57 38.47
C ASP A 358 -30.05 -58.36 39.71
N LYS A 359 -31.02 -58.60 40.59
CA LYS A 359 -30.95 -59.26 41.92
C LYS A 359 -30.63 -58.34 43.11
N ASP A 360 -31.71 -57.94 43.80
CA ASP A 360 -32.02 -58.35 45.19
C ASP A 360 -32.84 -57.29 45.94
N LEU A 361 -34.17 -57.41 45.97
CA LEU A 361 -34.93 -57.81 47.17
C LEU A 361 -36.45 -57.88 46.89
N PRO A 362 -37.20 -58.80 47.52
CA PRO A 362 -38.62 -59.04 47.33
C PRO A 362 -39.49 -58.41 48.45
N LEU A 363 -40.81 -58.34 48.27
CA LEU A 363 -41.84 -58.77 49.25
C LEU A 363 -43.27 -58.34 48.87
N LEU A 364 -44.15 -59.35 48.85
CA LEU A 364 -45.60 -59.41 49.20
C LEU A 364 -46.62 -58.67 48.30
N SER A 365 -47.44 -59.35 47.48
CA SER A 365 -48.67 -60.13 47.79
C SER A 365 -49.79 -59.31 48.47
N ARG A 366 -50.94 -59.08 47.81
CA ARG A 366 -52.15 -59.96 47.81
C ARG A 366 -53.41 -59.27 47.23
N SER A 367 -54.05 -59.94 46.27
CA SER A 367 -55.50 -60.10 45.95
C SER A 367 -56.53 -58.95 45.95
N ASP A 368 -57.17 -58.80 44.77
CA ASP A 368 -58.61 -58.84 44.44
C ASP A 368 -59.67 -57.95 45.13
N SER A 369 -60.36 -57.12 44.33
CA SER A 369 -61.83 -57.11 44.05
C SER A 369 -62.25 -55.77 43.38
N VAL A 370 -62.70 -55.77 42.12
CA VAL A 370 -64.10 -55.71 41.61
C VAL A 370 -64.83 -54.34 41.81
N ARG A 371 -65.16 -53.69 40.68
CA ARG A 371 -66.23 -52.69 40.34
C ARG A 371 -66.32 -51.42 41.22
N ASP A 372 -66.50 -50.20 40.69
CA ASP A 372 -67.52 -49.75 39.75
C ASP A 372 -67.15 -48.44 39.01
N SER A 373 -67.77 -48.30 37.83
CA SER A 373 -68.14 -47.12 37.03
C SER A 373 -68.06 -45.71 37.64
N ALA A 374 -67.53 -44.75 36.87
CA ALA A 374 -68.22 -43.51 36.47
C ALA A 374 -67.34 -42.63 35.55
N ASP A 375 -67.68 -42.66 34.27
CA ASP A 375 -67.92 -41.54 33.35
C ASP A 375 -67.23 -40.16 33.54
N GLN A 376 -66.57 -39.79 32.43
CA GLN A 376 -66.71 -38.53 31.67
C GLN A 376 -65.65 -37.40 31.78
N PRO A 377 -65.47 -36.64 30.67
CA PRO A 377 -64.15 -36.25 30.15
C PRO A 377 -63.95 -34.73 30.00
N PHE A 378 -62.74 -34.31 29.64
CA PHE A 378 -62.54 -33.06 28.89
C PHE A 378 -61.43 -33.21 27.83
N LEU A 379 -61.84 -33.02 26.58
CA LEU A 379 -61.08 -32.67 25.37
C LEU A 379 -60.45 -31.26 25.51
N PRO A 380 -59.70 -30.73 24.51
CA PRO A 380 -58.98 -31.37 23.40
C PRO A 380 -57.44 -31.26 23.50
#